data_AF-A0A7S2UHZ5-F1
#
_entry.id   AF-A0A7S2UHZ5-F1
#
_cell.length_a   1.000
_cell.length_b   1.000
_cell.length_c   1.000
_cell.angle_alpha   90.00
_cell.angle_beta   90.00
_cell.angle_gamma   90.00
#
_symmetry.space_group_name_H-M   'P 1'
#
loop_
_entity.id
_entity.type
_entity.pdbx_description
1 polymer ?
#
loop_
_entity_poly.entity_id
_entity_poly.type
_entity_poly.pdbx_seq_one_letter_code
_entity_poly.pdbx_strand_id
1 'polypeptide(L)'
;SILELDVACSGGGQELNRRLLEGTSVEQKRLEEQRQRSRGRYGQARVVEPGGWLNDPTFMKSLSPTITPPHYPYARNYHRHFALSTAFRPDSQDLDINATRLGYTTLLMEGMGIRYRPEVSLGTVVLQSVSSLVNHSGSGLFYKRSGLMGAQTPSLTVLGNSTRSHGHLHSVVTQFTGSLKRPLNRGYLARDVMAGLLPEAEDCSESLEYCLNVRDAYEPPDHGDGTFHLQQEGTYFSENTD
;
A
#
# COMPACT_ATOMS: atom_id res chain seq x y z
N SER A 1 4.01 -0.78 -15.03
CA SER A 1 4.02 -0.55 -13.57
C SER A 1 3.61 -1.83 -12.87
N ILE A 2 4.28 -2.14 -11.76
CA ILE A 2 3.97 -3.25 -10.86
C ILE A 2 3.01 -2.74 -9.79
N LEU A 3 1.90 -3.46 -9.62
CA LEU A 3 0.87 -3.11 -8.65
C LEU A 3 1.01 -3.98 -7.40
N GLU A 4 0.99 -3.32 -6.25
CA GLU A 4 1.02 -3.91 -4.93
C GLU A 4 -0.37 -3.84 -4.30
N LEU A 5 -0.86 -4.96 -3.78
CA LEU A 5 -2.12 -5.03 -3.06
C LEU A 5 -1.85 -5.32 -1.59
N ASP A 6 -2.23 -4.39 -0.74
CA ASP A 6 -2.21 -4.56 0.70
C ASP A 6 -3.64 -4.53 1.25
N VAL A 7 -3.90 -5.36 2.25
CA VAL A 7 -5.23 -5.55 2.83
C VAL A 7 -5.15 -5.56 4.35
N ALA A 8 -6.04 -4.80 4.99
CA ALA A 8 -6.36 -4.93 6.40
C ALA A 8 -7.77 -5.49 6.54
N CYS A 9 -7.87 -6.62 7.26
CA CYS A 9 -9.11 -7.22 7.71
C CYS A 9 -9.03 -7.29 9.24
N SER A 10 -9.94 -6.62 9.95
CA SER A 10 -10.03 -6.70 11.40
C SER A 10 -11.26 -7.51 11.80
N GLY A 11 -11.14 -8.31 12.86
CA GLY A 11 -12.28 -9.01 13.49
C GLY A 11 -13.25 -8.08 14.23
N GLY A 12 -12.96 -6.77 14.30
CA GLY A 12 -13.87 -5.74 14.77
C GLY A 12 -13.66 -4.43 14.02
N GLY A 13 -14.73 -3.83 13.49
CA GLY A 13 -14.67 -2.58 12.72
C GLY A 13 -14.22 -1.37 13.52
N GLN A 14 -14.39 -1.42 14.85
CA GLN A 14 -13.89 -0.40 15.77
C GLN A 14 -12.38 -0.17 15.67
N GLU A 15 -11.55 -1.22 15.57
CA GLU A 15 -10.09 -1.05 15.46
C GLU A 15 -9.70 -0.42 14.12
N LEU A 16 -10.34 -0.85 13.02
CA LEU A 16 -10.06 -0.31 11.70
C LEU A 16 -10.48 1.17 11.63
N ASN A 17 -11.66 1.50 12.15
CA ASN A 17 -12.13 2.89 12.25
C ASN A 17 -11.22 3.73 13.13
N ARG A 18 -10.76 3.20 14.26
CA ARG A 18 -9.81 3.87 15.16
C ARG A 18 -8.52 4.22 14.41
N ARG A 19 -7.92 3.26 13.70
CA ARG A 19 -6.70 3.47 12.90
C ARG A 19 -6.89 4.45 11.75
N LEU A 20 -8.06 4.49 11.10
CA LEU A 20 -8.36 5.48 10.07
C LEU A 20 -8.52 6.90 10.63
N LEU A 21 -9.04 7.03 11.85
CA LEU A 21 -9.19 8.31 12.53
C LEU A 21 -7.87 8.86 13.07
N GLU A 22 -6.94 7.99 13.47
CA GLU A 22 -5.65 8.41 14.07
C GLU A 22 -4.92 9.47 13.23
N GLY A 23 -4.60 10.58 13.88
CA GLY A 23 -3.84 11.70 13.33
C GLY A 23 -4.61 12.62 12.41
N THR A 24 -5.83 12.27 12.00
CA THR A 24 -6.66 13.06 11.08
C THR A 24 -7.21 14.34 11.72
N SER A 25 -7.58 15.31 10.89
CA SER A 25 -8.22 16.55 11.33
C SER A 25 -9.54 16.27 12.06
N VAL A 26 -10.23 15.20 11.66
CA VAL A 26 -11.48 14.74 12.28
C VAL A 26 -11.26 14.30 13.73
N GLU A 27 -10.19 13.54 13.98
CA GLU A 27 -9.80 13.17 15.35
C GLU A 27 -9.40 14.40 16.17
N GLN A 28 -8.58 15.28 15.60
CA GLN A 28 -8.12 16.49 16.27
C GLN A 28 -9.29 17.38 16.71
N LYS A 29 -10.25 17.61 15.81
CA LYS A 29 -11.47 18.38 16.11
C LYS A 29 -12.29 17.72 17.23
N ARG A 30 -12.47 16.40 17.17
CA ARG A 30 -13.19 15.64 18.23
C ARG A 30 -12.50 15.78 19.58
N LEU A 31 -11.16 15.70 19.61
CA LEU A 31 -10.38 15.87 20.84
C LEU A 31 -10.48 17.31 21.37
N GLU A 32 -10.50 18.31 20.50
CA GLU A 32 -10.67 19.72 20.90
C GLU A 32 -12.05 19.97 21.51
N GLU A 33 -13.12 19.47 20.89
CA GLU A 33 -14.48 19.56 21.43
C GLU A 33 -14.60 18.89 22.80
N GLN A 34 -13.93 17.74 23.00
CA GLN A 34 -13.87 17.08 24.30
C GLN A 34 -13.08 17.89 25.33
N ARG A 35 -11.97 18.54 24.94
CA ARG A 35 -11.20 19.42 25.82
C ARG A 35 -12.01 20.65 26.25
N GLN A 36 -12.82 21.22 25.35
CA GLN A 36 -13.69 22.35 25.69
C GLN A 36 -14.78 21.97 26.70
N ARG A 37 -15.23 20.70 26.71
CA ARG A 37 -16.21 20.17 27.67
C ARG A 37 -15.59 19.77 29.01
N SER A 38 -14.29 19.46 29.05
CA SER A 38 -13.61 18.92 30.21
C SER A 38 -12.52 19.88 30.72
N ARG A 39 -12.78 20.63 31.80
CA ARG A 39 -11.85 21.59 32.45
C ARG A 39 -10.64 20.96 33.20
N GLY A 40 -10.19 19.77 32.82
CA GLY A 40 -9.19 19.00 33.58
C GLY A 40 -8.00 18.54 32.74
N ARG A 41 -6.81 18.55 33.35
CA ARG A 41 -5.51 18.14 32.78
C ARG A 41 -5.62 16.86 31.95
N TYR A 42 -5.49 16.97 30.63
CA TYR A 42 -5.20 15.82 29.78
C TYR A 42 -3.71 15.70 29.56
N GLY A 43 -3.18 14.48 29.72
CA GLY A 43 -1.82 14.15 29.31
C GLY A 43 -1.61 14.48 27.83
N GLN A 44 -0.37 14.76 27.47
CA GLN A 44 0.03 14.99 26.08
C GLN A 44 -0.43 13.78 25.24
N ALA A 45 -1.40 13.99 24.36
CA ALA A 45 -1.83 12.96 23.42
C ALA A 45 -0.64 12.62 22.51
N ARG A 46 -0.44 11.33 22.22
CA ARG A 46 0.59 10.89 21.29
C ARG A 46 0.32 11.55 19.95
N VAL A 47 1.30 12.29 19.43
CA VAL A 47 1.22 12.86 18.08
C VAL A 47 1.37 11.70 17.10
N VAL A 48 0.26 11.33 16.46
CA VAL A 48 0.23 10.36 15.37
C VAL A 48 -0.07 11.14 14.11
N GLU A 49 0.70 10.93 13.05
CA GLU A 49 0.42 11.55 11.75
C GLU A 49 -0.72 10.80 11.04
N PRO A 50 -1.58 11.53 10.30
CA PRO A 50 -2.57 10.90 9.43
C PRO A 50 -1.90 9.89 8.48
N GLY A 51 -2.53 8.73 8.30
CA GLY A 51 -2.01 7.70 7.40
C GLY A 51 -0.91 6.84 8.01
N GLY A 52 -0.67 6.90 9.32
CA GLY A 52 0.23 6.00 10.04
C GLY A 52 0.01 4.51 9.71
N TRP A 53 -1.26 4.14 9.51
CA TRP A 53 -1.71 2.79 9.19
C TRP A 53 -1.17 2.24 7.86
N LEU A 54 -0.81 3.08 6.87
CA LEU A 54 -0.30 2.62 5.56
C LEU A 54 1.08 1.94 5.64
N ASN A 55 1.87 2.29 6.66
CA ASN A 55 3.21 1.75 6.90
C ASN A 55 3.25 0.71 8.03
N ASP A 56 2.14 0.45 8.72
CA ASP A 56 2.10 -0.49 9.84
C ASP A 56 1.98 -1.93 9.32
N PRO A 57 3.04 -2.75 9.36
CA PRO A 57 3.01 -4.12 8.83
C PRO A 57 2.17 -5.07 9.69
N THR A 58 1.86 -4.68 10.93
CA THR A 58 0.98 -5.46 11.81
C THR A 58 -0.50 -5.25 11.45
N PHE A 59 -0.81 -4.11 10.84
CA PHE A 59 -2.15 -3.73 10.45
C PHE A 59 -2.44 -4.05 8.97
N MET A 60 -1.57 -3.58 8.05
CA MET A 60 -1.68 -3.86 6.62
C MET A 60 -0.88 -5.11 6.25
N LYS A 61 -1.57 -6.13 5.74
CA LYS A 61 -0.92 -7.34 5.21
C LYS A 61 -0.77 -7.23 3.71
N SER A 62 0.45 -7.44 3.21
CA SER A 62 0.64 -7.52 1.77
C SER A 62 0.13 -8.85 1.22
N LEU A 63 -0.64 -8.77 0.14
CA LEU A 63 -1.05 -9.93 -0.66
C LEU A 63 -0.17 -10.10 -1.89
N SER A 64 0.68 -9.12 -2.20
CA SER A 64 1.63 -9.24 -3.29
C SER A 64 2.78 -10.17 -2.87
N PRO A 65 3.17 -11.15 -3.72
CA PRO A 65 4.28 -12.06 -3.43
C PRO A 65 5.64 -11.36 -3.38
N THR A 66 5.68 -10.05 -3.65
CA THR A 66 6.86 -9.19 -3.71
C THR A 66 7.42 -8.79 -2.34
N ILE A 67 6.77 -9.14 -1.21
CA ILE A 67 7.10 -8.53 0.09
C ILE A 67 7.45 -9.60 1.14
N THR A 68 8.74 -9.95 1.26
CA THR A 68 9.48 -10.38 2.50
C THR A 68 10.93 -10.81 2.17
N PRO A 69 11.99 -10.62 3.00
CA PRO A 69 12.18 -9.90 4.29
C PRO A 69 13.35 -8.85 4.28
N PRO A 70 13.95 -8.46 5.44
CA PRO A 70 13.69 -7.27 6.26
C PRO A 70 14.54 -6.02 5.92
N HIS A 71 15.33 -6.02 4.85
CA HIS A 71 16.49 -5.12 4.73
C HIS A 71 16.22 -3.72 4.17
N TYR A 72 15.03 -3.44 3.67
CA TYR A 72 14.66 -2.10 3.23
C TYR A 72 13.52 -1.56 4.10
N PRO A 73 13.64 -0.32 4.63
CA PRO A 73 12.54 0.30 5.33
C PRO A 73 11.34 0.32 4.37
N TYR A 74 10.24 -0.32 4.79
CA TYR A 74 8.98 -0.51 4.07
C TYR A 74 8.24 0.80 3.72
N ALA A 75 8.94 1.93 3.69
CA ALA A 75 8.35 3.23 3.62
C ALA A 75 7.96 3.53 2.17
N ARG A 76 6.64 3.65 1.93
CA ARG A 76 6.07 3.94 0.60
C ARG A 76 6.43 5.32 0.06
N ASN A 77 6.95 6.20 0.92
CA ASN A 77 7.22 7.61 0.66
C ASN A 77 8.55 7.88 -0.08
N TYR A 78 9.34 6.84 -0.40
CA TYR A 78 10.58 7.04 -1.16
C TYR A 78 10.36 7.19 -2.67
N HIS A 79 9.15 6.95 -3.18
CA HIS A 79 8.87 7.05 -4.61
C HIS A 79 8.39 8.48 -4.96
N ARG A 80 8.96 9.12 -6.00
CA ARG A 80 8.49 10.44 -6.48
C ARG A 80 7.22 10.35 -7.33
N HIS A 81 7.06 9.27 -8.08
CA HIS A 81 5.97 9.05 -9.03
C HIS A 81 5.09 7.84 -8.69
N PHE A 82 4.29 7.93 -7.62
CA PHE A 82 3.40 6.84 -7.24
C PHE A 82 1.96 7.26 -7.11
N ALA A 83 1.07 6.30 -7.37
CA ALA A 83 -0.36 6.43 -7.21
C ALA A 83 -0.85 5.46 -6.13
N LEU A 84 -1.82 5.91 -5.33
CA LEU A 84 -2.51 5.10 -4.35
C LEU A 84 -4.00 5.08 -4.66
N SER A 85 -4.56 3.87 -4.68
CA SER A 85 -6.00 3.64 -4.76
C SER A 85 -6.42 2.86 -3.53
N THR A 86 -7.26 3.46 -2.70
CA THR A 86 -7.76 2.86 -1.47
C THR A 86 -9.26 2.61 -1.59
N ALA A 87 -9.67 1.43 -1.18
CA ALA A 87 -11.07 1.07 -1.07
C ALA A 87 -11.36 0.63 0.35
N PHE A 88 -12.34 1.28 0.97
CA PHE A 88 -12.80 0.98 2.31
C PHE A 88 -14.23 0.42 2.27
N ARG A 89 -14.44 -0.67 2.98
CA ARG A 89 -15.75 -1.30 3.21
C ARG A 89 -16.01 -1.31 4.71
N PRO A 90 -16.85 -0.41 5.24
CA PRO A 90 -17.25 -0.45 6.63
C PRO A 90 -18.16 -1.65 6.91
N ASP A 91 -18.22 -2.05 8.17
CA ASP A 91 -19.25 -2.98 8.65
C ASP A 91 -20.61 -2.25 8.63
N SER A 92 -21.67 -2.95 8.19
CA SER A 92 -23.04 -2.44 8.27
C SER A 92 -23.48 -2.02 9.67
N GLN A 93 -22.91 -2.63 10.72
CA GLN A 93 -23.28 -2.35 12.12
C GLN A 93 -22.53 -1.15 12.71
N ASP A 94 -21.36 -0.80 12.16
CA ASP A 94 -20.51 0.33 12.59
C ASP A 94 -20.79 1.62 11.80
N LEU A 95 -21.85 1.65 11.00
CA LEU A 95 -22.38 2.89 10.43
C LEU A 95 -23.07 3.68 11.55
N ASP A 96 -22.27 4.32 12.39
CA ASP A 96 -22.74 5.45 13.17
C ASP A 96 -23.37 6.44 12.17
N ILE A 97 -24.63 6.83 12.40
CA ILE A 97 -25.45 7.60 11.44
C ILE A 97 -24.74 8.92 11.05
N ASN A 98 -23.74 9.34 11.82
CA ASN A 98 -22.92 10.53 11.61
C ASN A 98 -21.65 10.30 10.78
N ALA A 99 -21.18 9.06 10.59
CA ALA A 99 -20.07 8.72 9.70
C ALA A 99 -20.58 8.58 8.26
N THR A 100 -20.95 9.71 7.66
CA THR A 100 -21.34 9.79 6.25
C THR A 100 -20.22 9.21 5.37
N ARG A 101 -20.57 8.66 4.19
CA ARG A 101 -19.57 8.22 3.19
C ARG A 101 -18.46 9.26 2.99
N LEU A 102 -18.82 10.54 3.04
CA LEU A 102 -17.91 11.68 2.95
C LEU A 102 -16.90 11.73 4.10
N GLY A 103 -17.30 11.39 5.32
CA GLY A 103 -16.41 11.28 6.47
C GLY A 103 -15.31 10.26 6.24
N TYR A 104 -15.67 9.02 5.87
CA TYR A 104 -14.68 7.99 5.56
C TYR A 104 -13.79 8.36 4.37
N THR A 105 -14.34 8.96 3.31
CA THR A 105 -13.52 9.46 2.21
C THR A 105 -12.52 10.51 2.69
N THR A 106 -12.91 11.41 3.60
CA THR A 106 -12.01 12.42 4.18
C THR A 106 -10.86 11.75 4.92
N LEU A 107 -11.14 10.75 5.76
CA LEU A 107 -10.10 10.01 6.49
C LEU A 107 -9.10 9.32 5.55
N LEU A 108 -9.61 8.69 4.48
CA LEU A 108 -8.77 8.08 3.46
C LEU A 108 -7.88 9.12 2.75
N MET A 109 -8.47 10.24 2.34
CA MET A 109 -7.75 11.28 1.61
C MET A 109 -6.72 11.99 2.48
N GLU A 110 -7.00 12.25 3.75
CA GLU A 110 -6.01 12.82 4.68
C GLU A 110 -4.86 11.83 4.96
N GLY A 111 -5.19 10.55 5.15
CA GLY A 111 -4.21 9.51 5.37
C GLY A 111 -3.27 9.28 4.18
N MET A 112 -3.79 9.37 2.95
CA MET A 112 -2.97 9.26 1.74
C MET A 112 -2.25 10.56 1.38
N GLY A 113 -2.95 11.69 1.43
CA GLY A 113 -2.50 12.94 0.82
C GLY A 113 -1.40 13.65 1.59
N ILE A 114 -1.54 13.77 2.92
CA ILE A 114 -0.66 14.63 3.73
C ILE A 114 0.75 14.05 3.80
N ARG A 115 0.85 12.75 4.09
CA ARG A 115 2.12 12.09 4.37
C ARG A 115 2.82 11.55 3.13
N TYR A 116 2.07 10.99 2.20
CA TYR A 116 2.65 10.26 1.07
C TYR A 116 2.72 11.12 -0.20
N ARG A 117 1.90 12.18 -0.31
CA ARG A 117 1.85 13.07 -1.46
C ARG A 117 1.93 12.33 -2.81
N PRO A 118 1.13 11.26 -3.02
CA PRO A 118 1.14 10.55 -4.28
C PRO A 118 0.66 11.50 -5.40
N GLU A 119 1.10 11.26 -6.63
CA GLU A 119 0.68 12.04 -7.80
C GLU A 119 -0.82 11.90 -8.04
N VAL A 120 -1.35 10.71 -7.74
CA VAL A 120 -2.77 10.39 -7.85
C VAL A 120 -3.21 9.65 -6.60
N SER A 121 -4.23 10.18 -5.92
CA SER A 121 -4.94 9.51 -4.83
C SER A 121 -6.37 9.23 -5.25
N LEU A 122 -6.82 7.99 -5.11
CA LEU A 122 -8.22 7.59 -5.25
C LEU A 122 -8.69 6.95 -3.95
N GLY A 123 -9.77 7.44 -3.37
CA GLY A 123 -10.42 6.86 -2.21
C GLY A 123 -11.87 6.48 -2.53
N THR A 124 -12.24 5.21 -2.34
CA THR A 124 -13.61 4.73 -2.55
C THR A 124 -14.16 4.08 -1.30
N VAL A 125 -15.37 4.48 -0.91
CA VAL A 125 -16.09 3.87 0.23
C VAL A 125 -17.26 3.06 -0.32
N VAL A 126 -17.21 1.75 -0.15
CA VAL A 126 -18.21 0.80 -0.67
C VAL A 126 -19.02 0.23 0.49
N LEU A 127 -20.31 0.59 0.55
CA LEU A 127 -21.21 0.13 1.63
C LEU A 127 -21.79 -1.27 1.41
N GLN A 128 -21.41 -1.94 0.32
CA GLN A 128 -21.88 -3.28 0.01
C GLN A 128 -20.92 -4.32 0.59
N SER A 129 -21.45 -5.26 1.38
CA SER A 129 -20.66 -6.38 1.88
C SER A 129 -20.23 -7.30 0.72
N VAL A 130 -19.04 -7.90 0.83
CA VAL A 130 -18.56 -8.89 -0.16
C VAL A 130 -19.48 -10.10 -0.20
N SER A 131 -20.03 -10.53 0.94
CA SER A 131 -21.02 -11.60 1.02
C SER A 131 -22.28 -11.31 0.20
N SER A 132 -22.75 -10.06 0.19
CA SER A 132 -23.92 -9.64 -0.59
C SER A 132 -23.66 -9.58 -2.09
N LEU A 133 -22.40 -9.45 -2.51
CA LEU A 133 -22.00 -9.47 -3.93
C LEU A 133 -21.85 -10.89 -4.47
N VAL A 134 -21.42 -11.84 -3.63
CA VAL A 134 -21.01 -13.19 -4.06
C VAL A 134 -22.12 -14.24 -3.91
N ASN A 135 -23.31 -13.87 -3.41
CA ASN A 135 -24.52 -14.70 -3.38
C ASN A 135 -24.26 -16.18 -3.03
N HIS A 136 -23.61 -16.45 -1.89
CA HIS A 136 -23.36 -17.78 -1.32
C HIS A 136 -22.74 -18.86 -2.25
N SER A 137 -22.34 -18.50 -3.48
CA SER A 137 -22.07 -19.46 -4.55
C SER A 137 -20.77 -19.08 -5.25
N GLY A 138 -19.67 -19.67 -4.80
CA GLY A 138 -18.46 -19.76 -5.61
C GLY A 138 -17.47 -18.60 -5.52
N SER A 139 -17.28 -17.98 -4.37
CA SER A 139 -16.11 -17.11 -4.14
C SER A 139 -14.82 -17.92 -4.37
N GLY A 140 -14.02 -17.52 -5.37
CA GLY A 140 -12.71 -18.10 -5.64
C GLY A 140 -11.81 -18.15 -4.40
N LEU A 141 -10.78 -19.02 -4.42
CA LEU A 141 -9.86 -19.26 -3.30
C LEU A 141 -9.32 -17.98 -2.63
N PHE A 142 -9.21 -16.88 -3.38
CA PHE A 142 -8.81 -15.55 -2.93
C PHE A 142 -9.58 -15.07 -1.68
N TYR A 143 -10.91 -15.17 -1.67
CA TYR A 143 -11.73 -14.68 -0.56
C TYR A 143 -11.73 -15.65 0.63
N LYS A 144 -11.57 -16.95 0.37
CA LYS A 144 -11.46 -17.98 1.42
C LYS A 144 -10.16 -17.86 2.20
N ARG A 145 -9.02 -17.61 1.53
CA ARG A 145 -7.70 -17.44 2.19
C ARG A 145 -7.58 -16.15 2.99
N SER A 146 -8.34 -15.12 2.61
CA SER A 146 -8.23 -13.78 3.20
C SER A 146 -9.08 -13.58 4.47
N GLY A 147 -9.84 -14.60 4.91
CA GLY A 147 -10.77 -14.48 6.04
C GLY A 147 -11.98 -13.57 5.78
N LEU A 148 -12.10 -13.01 4.57
CA LEU A 148 -13.14 -12.09 4.10
C LEU A 148 -14.53 -12.74 3.94
N MET A 149 -14.64 -14.04 4.19
CA MET A 149 -15.88 -14.83 4.05
C MET A 149 -16.65 -14.97 5.37
N GLY A 150 -16.19 -14.34 6.45
CA GLY A 150 -17.01 -14.11 7.64
C GLY A 150 -18.04 -13.00 7.40
N ALA A 151 -19.20 -13.10 8.05
CA ALA A 151 -20.25 -12.09 7.99
C ALA A 151 -19.69 -10.66 8.16
N GLN A 152 -20.12 -9.73 7.31
CA GLN A 152 -20.00 -8.27 7.49
C GLN A 152 -18.60 -7.75 7.93
N THR A 153 -17.51 -8.44 7.54
CA THR A 153 -16.18 -8.03 8.00
C THR A 153 -15.73 -6.73 7.31
N PRO A 154 -15.40 -5.68 8.06
CA PRO A 154 -14.87 -4.45 7.49
C PRO A 154 -13.48 -4.71 6.90
N SER A 155 -13.23 -4.10 5.75
CA SER A 155 -11.96 -4.27 5.05
C SER A 155 -11.47 -2.97 4.44
N LEU A 156 -10.16 -2.81 4.47
CA LEU A 156 -9.44 -1.72 3.83
C LEU A 156 -8.42 -2.33 2.88
N THR A 157 -8.53 -2.00 1.60
CA THR A 157 -7.61 -2.48 0.57
C THR A 157 -6.89 -1.29 -0.06
N VAL A 158 -5.58 -1.41 -0.21
CA VAL A 158 -4.72 -0.39 -0.80
C VAL A 158 -4.04 -1.03 -2.00
N LEU A 159 -4.31 -0.48 -3.17
CA LEU A 159 -3.58 -0.77 -4.40
C LEU A 159 -2.60 0.37 -4.64
N GLY A 160 -1.32 0.07 -4.69
CA GLY A 160 -0.27 1.06 -4.89
C GLY A 160 0.75 0.61 -5.92
N ASN A 161 1.40 1.57 -6.56
CA ASN A 161 2.63 1.32 -7.30
C ASN A 161 3.80 1.88 -6.48
N SER A 162 4.70 1.05 -5.93
CA SER A 162 5.76 1.56 -5.05
C SER A 162 7.12 0.89 -5.26
N THR A 163 8.19 1.53 -4.80
CA THR A 163 9.57 1.00 -4.82
C THR A 163 9.77 -0.19 -3.89
N ARG A 164 8.79 -0.57 -3.06
CA ARG A 164 8.89 -1.74 -2.17
C ARG A 164 9.12 -3.04 -2.95
N SER A 165 8.60 -3.11 -4.18
CA SER A 165 8.85 -4.21 -5.10
C SER A 165 10.31 -4.37 -5.56
N HIS A 166 11.17 -3.34 -5.42
CA HIS A 166 12.56 -3.35 -5.85
C HIS A 166 13.35 -4.54 -5.29
N GLY A 167 13.24 -4.81 -3.98
CA GLY A 167 13.98 -5.90 -3.34
C GLY A 167 13.63 -7.27 -3.95
N HIS A 168 12.36 -7.48 -4.29
CA HIS A 168 11.92 -8.70 -4.97
C HIS A 168 12.42 -8.74 -6.42
N LEU A 169 12.30 -7.64 -7.17
CA LEU A 169 12.81 -7.54 -8.55
C LEU A 169 14.31 -7.83 -8.60
N HIS A 170 15.08 -7.26 -7.67
CA HIS A 170 16.49 -7.51 -7.52
C HIS A 170 16.79 -8.99 -7.27
N SER A 171 16.05 -9.64 -6.36
CA SER A 171 16.19 -11.08 -6.11
C SER A 171 15.88 -11.92 -7.36
N VAL A 172 14.80 -11.63 -8.06
CA VAL A 172 14.40 -12.34 -9.29
C VAL A 172 15.48 -12.21 -10.36
N VAL A 173 15.96 -11.00 -10.60
CA VAL A 173 17.03 -10.72 -11.58
C VAL A 173 18.33 -11.44 -11.21
N THR A 174 18.74 -11.43 -9.94
CA THR A 174 19.96 -12.12 -9.49
C THR A 174 19.83 -13.63 -9.67
N GLN A 175 18.67 -14.21 -9.35
CA GLN A 175 18.40 -15.64 -9.55
C GLN A 175 18.35 -16.02 -11.03
N PHE A 176 17.73 -15.20 -11.87
CA PHE A 176 17.66 -15.41 -13.32
C PHE A 176 19.07 -15.36 -13.93
N THR A 177 19.85 -14.32 -13.61
CA THR A 177 21.25 -14.18 -14.03
C THR A 177 22.08 -15.41 -13.62
N GLY A 178 21.92 -15.86 -12.37
CA GLY A 178 22.60 -17.06 -11.86
C GLY A 178 22.20 -18.32 -12.63
N SER A 179 20.93 -18.45 -13.00
CA SER A 179 20.42 -19.63 -13.71
C SER A 179 20.90 -19.72 -15.16
N LEU A 180 21.03 -18.58 -15.84
CA LEU A 180 21.58 -18.50 -17.21
C LEU A 180 23.09 -18.78 -17.27
N LYS A 181 23.83 -18.36 -16.24
CA LYS A 181 25.29 -18.55 -16.17
C LYS A 181 25.71 -19.97 -15.77
N ARG A 182 24.79 -20.83 -15.31
CA ARG A 182 25.11 -22.19 -14.88
C ARG A 182 25.42 -23.11 -16.07
N PRO A 183 26.62 -23.74 -16.12
CA PRO A 183 27.02 -24.59 -17.24
C PRO A 183 26.17 -25.85 -17.39
N LEU A 184 25.59 -26.37 -16.30
CA LEU A 184 24.69 -27.55 -16.35
C LEU A 184 23.42 -27.32 -17.17
N ASN A 185 22.91 -26.09 -17.24
CA ASN A 185 21.64 -25.81 -17.91
C ASN A 185 21.81 -25.70 -19.43
N ARG A 186 23.03 -25.44 -19.93
CA ARG A 186 23.28 -25.23 -21.36
C ARG A 186 22.96 -26.46 -22.22
N GLY A 187 23.22 -27.67 -21.72
CA GLY A 187 22.99 -28.91 -22.46
C GLY A 187 21.51 -29.28 -22.59
N TYR A 188 20.72 -29.11 -21.52
CA TYR A 188 19.28 -29.37 -21.53
C TYR A 188 18.52 -28.34 -22.37
N LEU A 189 18.89 -27.06 -22.23
CA LEU A 189 18.30 -25.97 -23.00
C LEU A 189 18.55 -26.16 -24.50
N ALA A 190 19.77 -26.54 -24.92
CA ALA A 190 20.06 -26.67 -26.35
C ALA A 190 19.17 -27.69 -27.08
N ARG A 191 18.85 -28.82 -26.44
CA ARG A 191 17.97 -29.84 -27.03
C ARG A 191 16.52 -29.36 -27.13
N ASP A 192 16.00 -28.76 -26.06
CA ASP A 192 14.61 -28.32 -26.00
C ASP A 192 14.39 -27.07 -26.84
N VAL A 193 15.40 -26.21 -26.99
CA VAL A 193 15.43 -25.08 -27.92
C VAL A 193 15.37 -25.57 -29.36
N MET A 194 16.21 -26.55 -29.75
CA MET A 194 16.13 -27.13 -31.10
C MET A 194 14.79 -27.84 -31.38
N ALA A 195 14.11 -28.31 -30.33
CA ALA A 195 12.77 -28.88 -30.42
C ALA A 195 11.65 -27.80 -30.40
N GLY A 196 11.99 -26.52 -30.26
CA GLY A 196 11.03 -25.41 -30.15
C GLY A 196 10.21 -25.40 -28.87
N LEU A 197 10.64 -26.13 -27.83
CA LEU A 197 9.95 -26.24 -26.54
C LEU A 197 10.35 -25.15 -25.56
N LEU A 198 11.54 -24.55 -25.73
CA LEU A 198 12.07 -23.51 -24.86
C LEU A 198 12.59 -22.32 -25.68
N PRO A 199 12.58 -21.10 -25.08
CA PRO A 199 13.10 -19.89 -25.72
C PRO A 199 14.61 -19.97 -25.94
N GLU A 200 15.10 -19.27 -26.97
CA GLU A 200 16.51 -19.23 -27.29
C GLU A 200 17.32 -18.49 -26.20
N ALA A 201 18.63 -18.68 -26.18
CA ALA A 201 19.49 -18.02 -25.20
C ALA A 201 19.49 -16.49 -25.38
N GLU A 202 19.31 -16.03 -26.62
CA GLU A 202 19.18 -14.62 -26.97
C GLU A 202 17.88 -14.02 -26.40
N ASP A 203 16.74 -14.70 -26.58
CA ASP A 203 15.44 -14.31 -25.99
C ASP A 203 15.52 -14.21 -24.45
N CYS A 204 16.21 -15.16 -23.82
CA CYS A 204 16.42 -15.15 -22.38
C CYS A 204 17.28 -13.97 -21.92
N SER A 205 18.24 -13.56 -22.76
CA SER A 205 19.13 -12.43 -22.47
C SER A 205 18.39 -11.10 -22.62
N GLU A 206 17.58 -10.95 -23.67
CA GLU A 206 16.69 -9.79 -23.85
C GLU A 206 15.68 -9.68 -22.70
N SER A 207 15.09 -10.80 -22.30
CA SER A 207 14.18 -10.86 -21.15
C SER A 207 14.86 -10.43 -19.85
N LEU A 208 16.13 -10.82 -19.65
CA LEU A 208 16.92 -10.41 -18.49
C LEU A 208 17.20 -8.90 -18.50
N GLU A 209 17.55 -8.33 -19.66
CA GLU A 209 17.73 -6.89 -19.85
C GLU A 209 16.45 -6.13 -19.53
N TYR A 210 15.30 -6.61 -20.00
CA TYR A 210 14.01 -6.05 -19.63
C TYR A 210 13.76 -6.10 -18.12
N CYS A 211 14.05 -7.21 -17.46
CA CYS A 211 13.92 -7.32 -16.01
C CYS A 211 14.85 -6.36 -15.26
N LEU A 212 16.07 -6.12 -15.76
CA LEU A 212 17.00 -5.13 -15.22
C LEU A 212 16.43 -3.72 -15.36
N ASN A 213 15.93 -3.35 -16.54
CA ASN A 213 15.30 -2.05 -16.77
C ASN A 213 14.10 -1.81 -15.84
N VAL A 214 13.27 -2.83 -15.62
CA VAL A 214 12.15 -2.75 -14.68
C VAL A 214 12.63 -2.64 -13.24
N ARG A 215 13.67 -3.37 -12.83
CA ARG A 215 14.26 -3.23 -11.49
C ARG A 215 14.76 -1.80 -11.26
N ASP A 216 15.52 -1.27 -12.21
CA ASP A 216 16.17 0.04 -12.10
C ASP A 216 15.14 1.17 -12.08
N ALA A 217 14.03 1.03 -12.82
CA ALA A 217 12.90 1.95 -12.74
C ALA A 217 12.24 2.01 -11.34
N TYR A 218 12.47 0.99 -10.50
CA TYR A 218 11.94 0.89 -9.14
C TYR A 218 13.00 1.11 -8.06
N GLU A 219 14.23 1.44 -8.42
CA GLU A 219 15.31 1.70 -7.48
C GLU A 219 14.93 2.86 -6.54
N PRO A 220 14.93 2.65 -5.20
CA PRO A 220 14.64 3.72 -4.25
C PRO A 220 15.79 4.74 -4.27
N PRO A 221 15.51 6.05 -4.14
CA PRO A 221 16.56 7.06 -4.03
C PRO A 221 17.47 6.78 -2.83
N ASP A 222 18.79 6.94 -3.01
CA ASP A 222 19.86 6.67 -2.03
C ASP A 222 19.76 7.42 -0.68
N HIS A 223 18.77 8.30 -0.53
CA HIS A 223 18.52 9.09 0.67
C HIS A 223 17.62 8.31 1.63
N GLY A 224 18.15 7.22 2.19
CA GLY A 224 17.51 6.40 3.23
C GLY A 224 17.44 7.04 4.62
N ASP A 225 17.69 8.34 4.74
CA ASP A 225 17.43 9.09 5.96
C ASP A 225 16.11 9.83 5.75
N GLY A 226 15.13 9.65 6.63
CA GLY A 226 13.74 10.13 6.48
C GLY A 226 13.55 11.65 6.41
N THR A 227 14.55 12.40 6.00
CA THR A 227 14.55 13.82 5.69
C THR A 227 14.15 14.06 4.24
N PHE A 228 12.93 13.65 3.87
CA PHE A 228 12.27 14.30 2.74
C PHE A 228 12.04 15.76 3.16
N HIS A 229 12.84 16.66 2.58
CA HIS A 229 12.87 18.11 2.77
C HIS A 229 11.53 18.74 3.23
N LEU A 230 11.43 19.00 4.54
CA LEU A 230 10.63 20.11 5.07
C LEU A 230 11.21 21.49 4.66
N GLN A 231 12.38 21.53 3.99
CA GLN A 231 12.99 22.78 3.51
C GLN A 231 12.34 23.37 2.25
N GLN A 232 11.32 22.71 1.67
CA GLN A 232 10.52 23.30 0.59
C GLN A 232 9.15 23.80 1.06
N GLU A 233 8.98 24.02 2.38
CA GLU A 233 7.99 24.98 2.89
C GLU A 233 8.68 26.36 2.96
N GLY A 234 8.50 27.22 1.95
CA GLY A 234 9.12 28.55 2.05
C GLY A 234 9.00 29.56 0.92
N THR A 235 8.39 29.26 -0.24
CA THR A 235 8.37 30.28 -1.33
C THR A 235 7.03 30.47 -2.05
N TYR A 236 5.99 29.67 -1.79
CA TYR A 236 4.73 29.84 -2.54
C TYR A 236 3.88 31.05 -2.09
N PHE A 237 4.12 31.60 -0.90
CA PHE A 237 3.35 32.74 -0.38
C PHE A 237 4.13 34.07 -0.34
N SER A 238 5.39 34.10 -0.80
CA SER A 238 6.24 35.31 -0.71
C SER A 238 6.20 36.22 -1.94
N GLU A 239 5.45 35.88 -3.00
CA GLU A 239 5.47 36.65 -4.26
C GLU A 239 4.24 37.54 -4.51
N ASN A 240 3.37 37.77 -3.51
CA ASN A 240 2.21 38.68 -3.66
C ASN A 240 2.22 39.84 -2.65
N THR A 241 3.37 40.48 -2.48
CA THR A 241 3.45 41.82 -1.91
C THR A 241 4.33 42.70 -2.79
N ASP A 242 3.72 43.29 -3.80
CA ASP A 242 4.08 44.59 -4.37
C ASP A 242 2.78 45.40 -4.53
#